data_AF-A0A3N2GN13-F1
#
_entry.id   AF-A0A3N2GN13-F1
#
_cell.length_a   1.000
_cell.length_b   1.000
_cell.length_c   1.000
_cell.angle_alpha   90.00
_cell.angle_beta   90.00
_cell.angle_gamma   90.00
#
_symmetry.space_group_name_H-M   'P 1'
#
loop_
_entity.id
_entity.type
_entity.pdbx_description
1 polymer ?
#
loop_
_entity_poly.entity_id
_entity_poly.type
_entity_poly.pdbx_seq_one_letter_code
_entity_poly.pdbx_strand_id
1 'polypeptide(L)'
;MTKRLVICCDGTWNTPDQPAPTNVSRVALAVAPADGAGREQRMFYHPGVGTRRGERLWGGAFGFGLSRNVREAYRFLVRTFEPGDELFLFGFSRGAYTARSLAGLVRNCGILRPEHEDRIGEAYALYRARGSKTHPRSAAAELFRRSYSRETRIRFLGVWDTVGSLGIPLSGLRLVNLVNRRWQFHDTELSSSVDAAYHALAIDEHRPPFRPALWRPRAGTIGQRVEQVWFAGVHSDVGGGYPDRALADISLLWMVERARAHGLAFEPGAFAAAELDPLGRAHESRTGFYKLMPRHVRPLGTSSHEYAASSAVERQAMVSGYAPNLDAYLSEGGAVLPVRSDEGERFPAASPEPKPA
;
A
#
# COMPACT_ATOMS: atom_id res chain seq x y z
N MET A 1 -10.89 -26.42 1.29
CA MET A 1 -9.81 -26.09 2.25
C MET A 1 -9.65 -24.58 2.22
N THR A 2 -9.39 -23.91 3.35
CA THR A 2 -9.11 -22.48 3.38
C THR A 2 -7.88 -22.14 2.55
N LYS A 3 -7.95 -21.13 1.70
CA LYS A 3 -6.85 -20.66 0.84
C LYS A 3 -6.45 -19.23 1.19
N ARG A 4 -5.29 -18.79 0.69
CA ARG A 4 -4.85 -17.39 0.76
C ARG A 4 -5.11 -16.72 -0.57
N LEU A 5 -5.81 -15.59 -0.57
CA LEU A 5 -6.00 -14.76 -1.76
C LEU A 5 -5.06 -13.57 -1.68
N VAL A 6 -4.13 -13.47 -2.64
CA VAL A 6 -3.11 -12.43 -2.68
C VAL A 6 -3.43 -11.46 -3.80
N ILE A 7 -3.75 -10.21 -3.46
CA ILE A 7 -4.16 -9.17 -4.40
C ILE A 7 -3.03 -8.15 -4.52
N CYS A 8 -2.35 -8.12 -5.66
CA CYS A 8 -1.26 -7.21 -5.94
C CYS A 8 -1.72 -6.11 -6.90
N CYS A 9 -1.82 -4.87 -6.43
CA CYS A 9 -2.24 -3.71 -7.22
C CYS A 9 -1.05 -2.79 -7.48
N ASP A 10 -0.56 -2.71 -8.72
CA ASP A 10 0.61 -1.88 -9.03
C ASP A 10 0.25 -0.41 -9.33
N GLY A 11 1.24 0.47 -9.26
CA GLY A 11 1.20 1.87 -9.67
C GLY A 11 0.99 2.03 -11.18
N THR A 12 0.36 3.15 -11.55
CA THR A 12 0.10 3.53 -12.96
C THR A 12 1.37 3.56 -13.78
N TRP A 13 1.26 3.11 -15.02
CA TRP A 13 2.33 2.91 -16.00
C TRP A 13 3.28 1.74 -15.73
N ASN A 14 3.06 0.98 -14.65
CA ASN A 14 3.90 -0.16 -14.34
C ASN A 14 3.34 -1.48 -14.88
N THR A 15 4.19 -2.26 -15.53
CA THR A 15 3.90 -3.64 -15.97
C THR A 15 4.99 -4.58 -15.46
N PRO A 16 4.69 -5.87 -15.18
CA PRO A 16 5.71 -6.84 -14.78
C PRO A 16 6.86 -6.96 -15.78
N ASP A 17 6.57 -6.76 -17.07
CA ASP A 17 7.53 -6.88 -18.17
C ASP A 17 8.34 -5.59 -18.43
N GLN A 18 8.27 -4.61 -17.53
CA GLN A 18 9.07 -3.39 -17.66
C GLN A 18 10.54 -3.65 -17.27
N PRO A 19 11.52 -2.89 -17.84
CA PRO A 19 12.95 -3.15 -17.60
C PRO A 19 13.37 -3.18 -16.13
N ALA A 20 12.64 -2.46 -15.26
CA ALA A 20 12.85 -2.47 -13.82
C ALA A 20 11.52 -2.70 -13.09
N PRO A 21 11.24 -3.90 -12.56
CA PRO A 21 9.95 -4.21 -11.95
C PRO A 21 9.74 -3.44 -10.64
N THR A 22 8.47 -3.24 -10.27
CA THR A 22 8.13 -2.68 -8.95
C THR A 22 8.22 -3.74 -7.86
N ASN A 23 8.23 -3.30 -6.60
CA ASN A 23 8.14 -4.20 -5.46
C ASN A 23 6.82 -4.99 -5.43
N VAL A 24 5.73 -4.44 -5.97
CA VAL A 24 4.45 -5.16 -6.12
C VAL A 24 4.55 -6.27 -7.16
N SER A 25 5.14 -5.99 -8.34
CA SER A 25 5.36 -7.03 -9.36
C SER A 25 6.26 -8.14 -8.83
N ARG A 26 7.33 -7.77 -8.11
CA ARG A 26 8.27 -8.73 -7.50
C ARG A 26 7.60 -9.60 -6.45
N VAL A 27 6.75 -9.03 -5.58
CA VAL A 27 5.93 -9.82 -4.66
C VAL A 27 5.01 -10.76 -5.44
N ALA A 28 4.29 -10.26 -6.45
CA ALA A 28 3.34 -11.06 -7.23
C ALA A 28 4.00 -12.26 -7.91
N LEU A 29 5.18 -12.06 -8.51
CA LEU A 29 5.96 -13.13 -9.16
C LEU A 29 6.60 -14.10 -8.17
N ALA A 30 6.75 -13.70 -6.91
CA ALA A 30 7.40 -14.51 -5.88
C ALA A 30 6.41 -15.30 -5.00
N VAL A 31 5.10 -15.07 -5.07
CA VAL A 31 4.13 -15.84 -4.26
C VAL A 31 4.17 -17.31 -4.67
N ALA A 32 4.45 -18.20 -3.70
CA ALA A 32 4.41 -19.64 -3.95
C ALA A 32 2.96 -20.11 -4.16
N PRO A 33 2.67 -21.11 -5.02
CA PRO A 33 1.33 -21.66 -5.20
C PRO A 33 0.68 -22.24 -3.93
N ALA A 34 1.50 -22.67 -2.96
CA ALA A 34 1.05 -23.16 -1.67
C ALA A 34 2.03 -22.80 -0.55
N ASP A 35 1.57 -22.82 0.70
CA ASP A 35 2.45 -22.72 1.86
C ASP A 35 3.06 -24.06 2.30
N GLY A 36 3.88 -24.02 3.34
CA GLY A 36 4.53 -25.24 3.88
C GLY A 36 3.56 -26.30 4.43
N ALA A 37 2.29 -25.96 4.64
CA ALA A 37 1.24 -26.88 5.04
C ALA A 37 0.36 -27.33 3.85
N GLY A 38 0.73 -26.96 2.62
CA GLY A 38 -0.03 -27.27 1.41
C GLY A 38 -1.27 -26.39 1.20
N ARG A 39 -1.40 -25.28 1.94
CA ARG A 39 -2.52 -24.35 1.78
C ARG A 39 -2.35 -23.57 0.48
N GLU A 40 -3.30 -23.67 -0.45
CA GLU A 40 -3.28 -22.92 -1.72
C GLU A 40 -3.14 -21.41 -1.46
N GLN A 41 -2.27 -20.76 -2.24
CA GLN A 41 -2.15 -19.31 -2.30
C GLN A 41 -2.41 -18.86 -3.74
N ARG A 42 -3.55 -18.21 -3.95
CA ARG A 42 -3.97 -17.75 -5.28
C ARG A 42 -3.71 -16.26 -5.43
N MET A 43 -2.82 -15.93 -6.37
CA MET A 43 -2.39 -14.56 -6.64
C MET A 43 -3.21 -13.95 -7.79
N PHE A 44 -3.65 -12.71 -7.59
CA PHE A 44 -4.22 -11.83 -8.60
C PHE A 44 -3.36 -10.58 -8.72
N TYR A 45 -2.89 -10.31 -9.94
CA TYR A 45 -2.13 -9.11 -10.27
C TYR A 45 -2.97 -8.15 -11.10
N HIS A 46 -3.04 -6.90 -10.64
CA HIS A 46 -3.66 -5.81 -11.38
C HIS A 46 -2.60 -4.84 -11.90
N PRO A 47 -2.42 -4.71 -13.23
CA PRO A 47 -1.50 -3.72 -13.79
C PRO A 47 -2.08 -2.32 -13.57
N GLY A 48 -1.25 -1.38 -13.12
CA GLY A 48 -1.73 -0.05 -12.73
C GLY A 48 -2.46 0.71 -13.85
N VAL A 49 -3.16 1.79 -13.47
CA VAL A 49 -3.93 2.63 -14.41
C VAL A 49 -3.06 3.06 -15.61
N GLY A 50 -3.62 3.13 -16.83
CA GLY A 50 -2.94 3.63 -18.03
C GLY A 50 -2.14 2.59 -18.83
N THR A 51 -2.00 1.36 -18.35
CA THR A 51 -1.21 0.30 -19.01
C THR A 51 -1.85 -0.30 -20.28
N ARG A 52 -3.14 -0.04 -20.56
CA ARG A 52 -3.83 -0.52 -21.78
C ARG A 52 -3.54 0.40 -22.98
N ARG A 53 -3.36 -0.19 -24.17
CA ARG A 53 -3.17 0.55 -25.45
C ARG A 53 -4.29 1.59 -25.62
N GLY A 54 -3.91 2.87 -25.71
CA GLY A 54 -4.85 3.99 -25.93
C GLY A 54 -5.27 4.78 -24.66
N GLU A 55 -4.94 4.35 -23.45
CA GLU A 55 -5.39 5.01 -22.20
C GLU A 55 -4.43 6.12 -21.67
N ARG A 56 -3.56 6.68 -22.52
CA ARG A 56 -2.60 7.76 -22.18
C ARG A 56 -3.23 9.16 -21.98
N LEU A 57 -4.43 9.26 -21.39
CA LEU A 57 -5.16 10.53 -21.26
C LEU A 57 -5.37 11.04 -19.82
N TRP A 58 -4.81 12.23 -19.54
CA TRP A 58 -4.70 12.95 -18.27
C TRP A 58 -5.98 13.69 -17.88
N GLY A 59 -6.63 13.28 -16.77
CA GLY A 59 -7.77 13.97 -16.17
C GLY A 59 -8.93 13.06 -15.74
N GLY A 60 -9.87 12.75 -16.66
CA GLY A 60 -11.10 12.02 -16.36
C GLY A 60 -10.97 10.48 -16.34
N ALA A 61 -10.11 9.93 -17.21
CA ALA A 61 -9.84 8.50 -17.28
C ALA A 61 -9.14 7.95 -16.02
N PHE A 62 -8.49 8.83 -15.23
CA PHE A 62 -7.74 8.44 -14.03
C PHE A 62 -8.63 8.04 -12.85
N GLY A 63 -9.63 8.86 -12.50
CA GLY A 63 -10.59 8.52 -11.44
C GLY A 63 -11.50 7.35 -11.85
N PHE A 64 -11.88 7.30 -13.13
CA PHE A 64 -12.61 6.16 -13.70
C PHE A 64 -11.76 4.88 -13.70
N GLY A 65 -10.49 4.98 -14.08
CA GLY A 65 -9.51 3.89 -14.07
C GLY A 65 -9.29 3.34 -12.67
N LEU A 66 -9.14 4.20 -11.66
CA LEU A 66 -9.01 3.78 -10.27
C LEU A 66 -10.26 3.05 -9.77
N SER A 67 -11.45 3.54 -10.13
CA SER A 67 -12.73 2.89 -9.83
C SER A 67 -12.85 1.53 -10.51
N ARG A 68 -12.37 1.42 -11.74
CA ARG A 68 -12.32 0.16 -12.48
C ARG A 68 -11.37 -0.82 -11.80
N ASN A 69 -10.17 -0.40 -11.45
CA ASN A 69 -9.16 -1.25 -10.79
C ASN A 69 -9.70 -1.82 -9.46
N VAL A 70 -10.31 -0.99 -8.61
CA VAL A 70 -10.93 -1.46 -7.36
C VAL A 70 -12.03 -2.48 -7.63
N ARG A 71 -12.91 -2.22 -8.61
CA ARG A 71 -14.01 -3.14 -8.97
C ARG A 71 -13.52 -4.43 -9.62
N GLU A 72 -12.44 -4.39 -10.40
CA GLU A 72 -11.83 -5.58 -11.01
C GLU A 72 -11.19 -6.47 -9.94
N ALA A 73 -10.42 -5.90 -8.99
CA ALA A 73 -9.89 -6.65 -7.86
C ALA A 73 -11.00 -7.19 -6.93
N TYR A 74 -12.05 -6.39 -6.69
CA TYR A 74 -13.21 -6.85 -5.92
C TYR A 74 -13.96 -7.98 -6.62
N ARG A 75 -14.13 -7.91 -7.95
CA ARG A 75 -14.74 -9.00 -8.73
C ARG A 75 -13.94 -10.30 -8.62
N PHE A 76 -12.61 -10.23 -8.62
CA PHE A 76 -11.78 -11.40 -8.35
C PHE A 76 -12.11 -12.01 -6.98
N LEU A 77 -12.24 -11.18 -5.94
CA LEU A 77 -12.66 -11.68 -4.62
C LEU A 77 -14.06 -12.31 -4.66
N VAL A 78 -15.04 -11.66 -5.27
CA VAL A 78 -16.43 -12.18 -5.38
C VAL A 78 -16.46 -13.56 -6.04
N ARG A 79 -15.64 -13.79 -7.07
CA ARG A 79 -15.61 -15.05 -7.81
C ARG A 79 -14.78 -16.16 -7.14
N THR A 80 -13.88 -15.81 -6.22
CA THR A 80 -12.85 -16.74 -5.73
C THR A 80 -12.95 -17.03 -4.23
N PHE A 81 -13.47 -16.08 -3.46
CA PHE A 81 -13.48 -16.13 -2.01
C PHE A 81 -14.48 -17.17 -1.48
N GLU A 82 -13.99 -18.02 -0.60
CA GLU A 82 -14.77 -18.93 0.22
C GLU A 82 -14.63 -18.56 1.71
N PRO A 83 -15.67 -18.82 2.53
CA PRO A 83 -15.59 -18.57 3.96
C PRO A 83 -14.36 -19.24 4.59
N GLY A 84 -13.59 -18.46 5.35
CA GLY A 84 -12.35 -18.89 5.99
C GLY A 84 -11.07 -18.56 5.20
N ASP A 85 -11.16 -18.11 3.95
CA ASP A 85 -9.98 -17.66 3.20
C ASP A 85 -9.33 -16.43 3.83
N GLU A 86 -8.01 -16.35 3.74
CA GLU A 86 -7.22 -15.23 4.24
C GLU A 86 -6.86 -14.26 3.11
N LEU A 87 -7.05 -12.96 3.34
CA LEU A 87 -6.78 -11.93 2.33
C LEU A 87 -5.47 -11.20 2.60
N PHE A 88 -4.61 -11.16 1.59
CA PHE A 88 -3.35 -10.42 1.57
C PHE A 88 -3.41 -9.37 0.45
N LEU A 89 -3.32 -8.10 0.81
CA LEU A 89 -3.42 -6.99 -0.14
C LEU A 89 -2.08 -6.26 -0.22
N PHE A 90 -1.59 -6.06 -1.43
CA PHE A 90 -0.37 -5.33 -1.73
C PHE A 90 -0.65 -4.17 -2.69
N GLY A 91 0.02 -3.05 -2.51
CA GLY A 91 0.04 -2.05 -3.57
C GLY A 91 1.08 -0.95 -3.44
N PHE A 92 1.41 -0.33 -4.57
CA PHE A 92 2.39 0.77 -4.64
C PHE A 92 1.73 2.01 -5.24
N SER A 93 1.99 3.20 -4.67
CA SER A 93 1.54 4.47 -5.23
C SER A 93 0.01 4.56 -5.38
N ARG A 94 -0.51 4.64 -6.61
CA ARG A 94 -1.95 4.54 -6.91
C ARG A 94 -2.50 3.12 -6.78
N GLY A 95 -1.66 2.10 -6.94
CA GLY A 95 -1.97 0.72 -6.61
C GLY A 95 -2.18 0.54 -5.10
N ALA A 96 -1.41 1.25 -4.26
CA ALA A 96 -1.65 1.30 -2.82
C ALA A 96 -3.02 1.93 -2.48
N TYR A 97 -3.42 2.98 -3.19
CA TYR A 97 -4.78 3.52 -3.09
C TYR A 97 -5.83 2.46 -3.45
N THR A 98 -5.59 1.69 -4.51
CA THR A 98 -6.49 0.61 -4.96
C THR A 98 -6.63 -0.46 -3.88
N ALA A 99 -5.52 -0.96 -3.33
CA ALA A 99 -5.52 -1.95 -2.25
C ALA A 99 -6.23 -1.44 -0.99
N ARG A 100 -5.97 -0.20 -0.57
CA ARG A 100 -6.65 0.43 0.58
C ARG A 100 -8.14 0.65 0.32
N SER A 101 -8.52 1.02 -0.90
CA SER A 101 -9.93 1.19 -1.28
C SER A 101 -10.67 -0.14 -1.34
N LEU A 102 -10.01 -1.20 -1.81
CA LEU A 102 -10.53 -2.55 -1.76
C LEU A 102 -10.76 -2.99 -0.31
N ALA A 103 -9.81 -2.71 0.59
CA ALA A 103 -9.97 -3.00 2.01
C ALA A 103 -11.18 -2.28 2.62
N GLY A 104 -11.36 -0.99 2.30
CA GLY A 104 -12.53 -0.21 2.72
C GLY A 104 -13.84 -0.71 2.13
N LEU A 105 -13.84 -1.16 0.87
CA LEU A 105 -15.01 -1.74 0.21
C LEU A 105 -15.42 -3.07 0.87
N VAL A 106 -14.46 -3.94 1.17
CA VAL A 106 -14.69 -5.20 1.90
C VAL A 106 -15.24 -4.92 3.30
N ARG A 107 -14.70 -3.93 4.02
CA ARG A 107 -15.25 -3.50 5.32
C ARG A 107 -16.70 -3.02 5.21
N ASN A 108 -17.00 -2.22 4.20
CA ASN A 108 -18.30 -1.57 4.08
C ASN A 108 -19.38 -2.55 3.62
N CYS A 109 -19.05 -3.38 2.63
CA CYS A 109 -20.04 -4.15 1.87
C CYS A 109 -19.83 -5.67 2.01
N GLY A 110 -18.82 -6.15 2.73
CA GLY A 110 -18.41 -7.56 2.71
C GLY A 110 -17.87 -7.96 1.34
N ILE A 111 -17.71 -9.26 1.09
CA ILE A 111 -17.49 -9.80 -0.26
C ILE A 111 -18.82 -10.36 -0.76
N LEU A 112 -19.34 -9.83 -1.86
CA LEU A 112 -20.59 -10.34 -2.45
C LEU A 112 -20.49 -11.85 -2.69
N ARG A 113 -21.59 -12.56 -2.44
CA ARG A 113 -21.73 -13.94 -2.85
C ARG A 113 -21.75 -14.01 -4.39
N PRO A 114 -21.23 -15.09 -5.02
CA PRO A 114 -21.12 -15.18 -6.48
C PRO A 114 -22.44 -14.90 -7.22
N GLU A 115 -23.58 -15.32 -6.67
CA GLU A 115 -24.92 -15.09 -7.22
C GLU A 115 -25.37 -13.61 -7.22
N HIS A 116 -24.61 -12.72 -6.59
CA HIS A 116 -24.86 -11.28 -6.53
C HIS A 116 -23.74 -10.45 -7.18
N GLU A 117 -22.94 -11.05 -8.08
CA GLU A 117 -21.84 -10.35 -8.76
C GLU A 117 -22.32 -9.11 -9.54
N ASP A 118 -23.55 -9.12 -10.04
CA ASP A 118 -24.21 -7.99 -10.71
C ASP A 118 -24.28 -6.73 -9.83
N ARG A 119 -24.30 -6.90 -8.50
CA ARG A 119 -24.35 -5.81 -7.50
C ARG A 119 -23.00 -5.17 -7.18
N ILE A 120 -21.91 -5.52 -7.86
CA ILE A 120 -20.59 -4.86 -7.65
C ILE A 120 -20.70 -3.34 -7.82
N GLY A 121 -21.51 -2.88 -8.78
CA GLY A 121 -21.76 -1.45 -9.00
C GLY A 121 -22.42 -0.78 -7.79
N GLU A 122 -23.43 -1.43 -7.21
CA GLU A 122 -24.14 -0.96 -6.02
C GLU A 122 -23.24 -0.97 -4.78
N ALA A 123 -22.50 -2.05 -4.54
CA ALA A 123 -21.55 -2.16 -3.44
C ALA A 123 -20.50 -1.04 -3.52
N TYR A 124 -19.97 -0.79 -4.72
CA TYR A 124 -19.02 0.29 -4.94
C TYR A 124 -19.65 1.66 -4.72
N ALA A 125 -20.87 1.90 -5.22
CA ALA A 125 -21.58 3.15 -5.00
C ALA A 125 -21.83 3.41 -3.51
N LEU A 126 -22.24 2.38 -2.75
CA LEU A 126 -22.45 2.45 -1.31
C LEU A 126 -21.16 2.82 -0.56
N TYR A 127 -20.04 2.16 -0.90
CA TYR A 127 -18.72 2.50 -0.37
C TYR A 127 -18.29 3.94 -0.71
N ARG A 128 -18.58 4.40 -1.92
CA ARG A 128 -18.16 5.73 -2.41
C ARG A 128 -19.07 6.87 -1.94
N ALA A 129 -20.28 6.59 -1.48
CA ALA A 129 -21.23 7.59 -1.00
C ALA A 129 -20.74 8.30 0.28
N ARG A 130 -19.92 7.62 1.11
CA ARG A 130 -19.10 8.22 2.20
C ARG A 130 -19.85 9.20 3.13
N GLY A 131 -21.14 8.94 3.41
CA GLY A 131 -21.92 9.67 4.41
C GLY A 131 -22.13 8.86 5.69
N SER A 132 -22.59 9.49 6.78
CA SER A 132 -22.93 8.79 8.03
C SER A 132 -23.95 7.66 7.80
N LYS A 133 -24.87 7.86 6.85
CA LYS A 133 -25.88 6.86 6.43
C LYS A 133 -25.30 5.68 5.63
N THR A 134 -24.08 5.77 5.14
CA THR A 134 -23.41 4.73 4.34
C THR A 134 -22.08 4.28 4.96
N HIS A 135 -21.82 4.66 6.22
CA HIS A 135 -20.69 4.20 7.01
C HIS A 135 -20.77 2.68 7.21
N PRO A 136 -19.67 1.94 7.39
CA PRO A 136 -19.70 0.49 7.59
C PRO A 136 -20.60 -0.01 8.74
N ARG A 137 -20.89 0.86 9.72
CA ARG A 137 -21.80 0.62 10.85
C ARG A 137 -23.21 1.22 10.66
N SER A 138 -23.56 1.64 9.46
CA SER A 138 -24.90 2.14 9.16
C SER A 138 -25.85 0.98 8.89
N ALA A 139 -27.13 1.17 9.17
CA ALA A 139 -28.16 0.17 8.86
C ALA A 139 -28.14 -0.23 7.38
N ALA A 140 -27.88 0.71 6.47
CA ALA A 140 -27.78 0.42 5.03
C ALA A 140 -26.61 -0.52 4.70
N ALA A 141 -25.42 -0.28 5.28
CA ALA A 141 -24.26 -1.14 5.08
C ALA A 141 -24.43 -2.53 5.72
N GLU A 142 -25.01 -2.58 6.92
CA GLU A 142 -25.30 -3.84 7.63
C GLU A 142 -26.34 -4.68 6.89
N LEU A 143 -27.44 -4.08 6.43
CA LEU A 143 -28.45 -4.76 5.63
C LEU A 143 -27.84 -5.25 4.32
N PHE A 144 -27.05 -4.43 3.62
CA PHE A 144 -26.38 -4.84 2.39
C PHE A 144 -25.48 -6.06 2.61
N ARG A 145 -24.67 -6.06 3.68
CA ARG A 145 -23.81 -7.21 4.02
C ARG A 145 -24.62 -8.47 4.30
N ARG A 146 -25.64 -8.38 5.16
CA ARG A 146 -26.51 -9.51 5.52
C ARG A 146 -27.26 -10.07 4.31
N SER A 147 -27.70 -9.18 3.41
CA SER A 147 -28.51 -9.57 2.26
C SER A 147 -27.70 -10.13 1.10
N TYR A 148 -26.44 -9.73 0.90
CA TYR A 148 -25.73 -10.04 -0.34
C TYR A 148 -24.31 -10.59 -0.18
N SER A 149 -23.72 -10.52 1.01
CA SER A 149 -22.27 -10.71 1.17
C SER A 149 -21.89 -11.71 2.25
N ARG A 150 -20.62 -12.11 2.19
CA ARG A 150 -19.88 -12.81 3.25
C ARG A 150 -19.00 -11.78 3.95
N GLU A 151 -19.09 -11.72 5.27
CA GLU A 151 -18.17 -10.89 6.07
C GLU A 151 -16.84 -11.61 6.25
N THR A 152 -15.74 -10.86 6.18
CA THR A 152 -14.40 -11.39 6.40
C THR A 152 -13.45 -10.29 6.86
N ARG A 153 -12.27 -10.70 7.33
CA ARG A 153 -11.17 -9.84 7.73
C ARG A 153 -10.06 -9.87 6.68
N ILE A 154 -9.21 -8.87 6.73
CA ILE A 154 -8.03 -8.75 5.87
C ILE A 154 -6.82 -9.06 6.73
N ARG A 155 -6.18 -10.19 6.45
CA ARG A 155 -5.05 -10.69 7.23
C ARG A 155 -3.87 -9.73 7.15
N PHE A 156 -3.60 -9.19 5.96
CA PHE A 156 -2.44 -8.35 5.72
C PHE A 156 -2.72 -7.28 4.65
N LEU A 157 -2.32 -6.04 4.92
CA LEU A 157 -2.33 -4.93 3.97
C LEU A 157 -0.96 -4.26 3.94
N GLY A 158 -0.16 -4.57 2.93
CA GLY A 158 1.16 -3.99 2.71
C GLY A 158 1.14 -2.96 1.59
N VAL A 159 1.63 -1.76 1.84
CA VAL A 159 1.68 -0.71 0.81
C VAL A 159 3.01 0.02 0.76
N TRP A 160 3.43 0.38 -0.45
CA TRP A 160 4.54 1.29 -0.70
C TRP A 160 3.99 2.65 -1.12
N ASP A 161 4.43 3.67 -0.41
CA ASP A 161 4.30 5.10 -0.67
C ASP A 161 2.94 5.52 -1.26
N THR A 162 1.85 5.23 -0.53
CA THR A 162 0.51 5.68 -0.94
C THR A 162 0.48 7.20 -1.12
N VAL A 163 0.13 7.67 -2.31
CA VAL A 163 -0.04 9.11 -2.60
C VAL A 163 -1.50 9.54 -2.50
N GLY A 164 -1.76 10.60 -1.73
CA GLY A 164 -3.12 11.05 -1.38
C GLY A 164 -3.77 11.97 -2.40
N SER A 165 -2.98 12.68 -3.20
CA SER A 165 -3.45 13.43 -4.35
C SER A 165 -3.47 12.52 -5.57
N LEU A 166 -4.56 12.59 -6.37
CA LEU A 166 -4.51 12.19 -7.78
C LEU A 166 -3.35 13.00 -8.40
N GLY A 167 -2.18 12.38 -8.51
CA GLY A 167 -0.88 13.02 -8.80
C GLY A 167 -0.76 13.58 -10.21
N ILE A 168 -1.70 14.42 -10.61
CA ILE A 168 -1.72 15.13 -11.88
C ILE A 168 -1.84 16.64 -11.57
N PRO A 169 -0.79 17.42 -11.84
CA PRO A 169 -0.88 18.87 -11.84
C PRO A 169 -1.61 19.31 -13.12
N LEU A 170 -2.88 19.70 -12.99
CA LEU A 170 -3.58 20.45 -14.04
C LEU A 170 -3.62 21.91 -13.62
N SER A 171 -2.54 22.63 -13.89
CA SER A 171 -2.55 24.09 -13.97
C SER A 171 -3.52 24.51 -15.09
N GLY A 172 -4.76 24.86 -14.74
CA GLY A 172 -5.64 25.59 -15.66
C GLY A 172 -7.17 25.50 -15.46
N LEU A 173 -7.74 24.42 -14.92
CA LEU A 173 -9.21 24.25 -14.89
C LEU A 173 -9.79 24.12 -13.47
N ARG A 174 -10.48 25.17 -13.00
CA ARG A 174 -11.24 25.20 -11.73
C ARG A 174 -12.26 24.06 -11.58
N LEU A 175 -12.79 23.51 -12.68
CA LEU A 175 -13.75 22.39 -12.66
C LEU A 175 -13.16 21.07 -12.14
N VAL A 176 -11.85 20.86 -12.26
CA VAL A 176 -11.21 19.59 -11.87
C VAL A 176 -11.14 19.45 -10.34
N ASN A 177 -11.06 20.56 -9.59
CA ASN A 177 -11.07 20.54 -8.12
C ASN A 177 -12.35 19.94 -7.53
N LEU A 178 -13.50 20.09 -8.21
CA LEU A 178 -14.77 19.52 -7.78
C LEU A 178 -14.78 17.99 -7.93
N VAL A 179 -14.22 17.49 -9.04
CA VAL A 179 -14.04 16.05 -9.30
C VAL A 179 -13.01 15.47 -8.34
N ASN A 180 -11.90 16.20 -8.10
CA ASN A 180 -10.80 15.79 -7.22
C ASN A 180 -11.28 15.56 -5.78
N ARG A 181 -12.20 16.39 -5.26
CA ARG A 181 -12.78 16.23 -3.91
C ARG A 181 -13.46 14.88 -3.67
N ARG A 182 -14.08 14.28 -4.69
CA ARG A 182 -14.68 12.94 -4.56
C ARG A 182 -13.61 11.85 -4.42
N TRP A 183 -12.42 12.05 -4.98
CA TRP A 183 -11.33 11.06 -5.08
C TRP A 183 -10.14 11.32 -4.17
N GLN A 184 -10.07 12.50 -3.53
CA GLN A 184 -9.10 12.80 -2.50
C GLN A 184 -9.26 11.83 -1.32
N PHE A 185 -8.12 11.50 -0.72
CA PHE A 185 -8.06 10.67 0.48
C PHE A 185 -8.75 11.41 1.63
N HIS A 186 -10.04 11.14 1.82
CA HIS A 186 -10.80 11.65 2.96
C HIS A 186 -10.94 10.60 4.08
N ASP A 187 -10.46 9.37 3.84
CA ASP A 187 -10.48 8.30 4.83
C ASP A 187 -9.07 7.75 5.06
N THR A 188 -8.26 8.52 5.78
CA THR A 188 -6.97 8.07 6.32
C THR A 188 -7.15 7.10 7.48
N GLU A 189 -8.39 6.82 7.93
CA GLU A 189 -8.67 5.84 8.97
C GLU A 189 -8.39 4.43 8.44
N LEU A 190 -7.57 3.68 9.16
CA LEU A 190 -7.35 2.27 8.84
C LEU A 190 -8.63 1.48 9.15
N SER A 191 -9.05 0.61 8.23
CA SER A 191 -10.21 -0.25 8.45
C SER A 191 -10.02 -1.16 9.66
N SER A 192 -11.02 -1.21 10.56
CA SER A 192 -11.04 -2.15 11.69
C SER A 192 -11.12 -3.63 11.28
N SER A 193 -11.36 -3.91 9.99
CA SER A 193 -11.35 -5.27 9.44
C SER A 193 -9.95 -5.73 9.00
N VAL A 194 -8.93 -4.87 9.08
CA VAL A 194 -7.53 -5.21 8.76
C VAL A 194 -6.83 -5.66 10.03
N ASP A 195 -6.21 -6.83 10.02
CA ASP A 195 -5.46 -7.37 11.16
C ASP A 195 -4.07 -6.75 11.25
N ALA A 196 -3.38 -6.62 10.12
CA ALA A 196 -2.05 -6.02 10.07
C ALA A 196 -1.87 -5.12 8.84
N ALA A 197 -1.35 -3.92 9.07
CA ALA A 197 -1.16 -2.89 8.06
C ALA A 197 0.28 -2.37 8.11
N TYR A 198 0.99 -2.45 6.98
CA TYR A 198 2.38 -2.05 6.85
C TYR A 198 2.53 -1.06 5.69
N HIS A 199 3.13 0.11 5.94
CA HIS A 199 3.30 1.16 4.94
C HIS A 199 4.76 1.60 4.88
N ALA A 200 5.45 1.31 3.78
CA ALA A 200 6.77 1.86 3.48
C ALA A 200 6.64 3.24 2.84
N LEU A 201 7.32 4.25 3.37
CA LEU A 201 7.19 5.66 2.97
C LEU A 201 8.55 6.21 2.50
N ALA A 202 8.54 7.03 1.45
CA ALA A 202 9.75 7.69 0.96
C ALA A 202 10.04 9.00 1.73
N ILE A 203 11.23 9.12 2.32
CA ILE A 203 11.65 10.34 3.01
C ILE A 203 11.96 11.46 2.01
N ASP A 204 12.69 11.15 0.94
CA ASP A 204 13.30 12.16 0.06
C ASP A 204 12.40 12.61 -1.10
N GLU A 205 11.15 12.15 -1.12
CA GLU A 205 10.20 12.49 -2.16
C GLU A 205 9.60 13.89 -1.94
N HIS A 206 10.11 14.84 -2.73
CA HIS A 206 9.82 16.27 -2.57
C HIS A 206 8.79 16.85 -3.56
N ARG A 207 8.19 16.04 -4.46
CA ARG A 207 7.19 16.53 -5.42
C ARG A 207 5.85 16.78 -4.72
N PRO A 208 5.26 18.00 -4.80
CA PRO A 208 3.99 18.29 -4.15
C PRO A 208 2.82 17.35 -4.49
N PRO A 209 2.66 16.83 -5.73
CA PRO A 209 1.60 15.87 -6.05
C PRO A 209 1.80 14.47 -5.46
N PHE A 210 2.94 14.19 -4.83
CA PHE A 210 3.28 12.92 -4.18
C PHE A 210 3.20 13.04 -2.66
N ARG A 211 2.26 13.83 -2.14
CA ARG A 211 1.99 13.89 -0.69
C ARG A 211 1.58 12.50 -0.16
N PRO A 212 2.25 11.99 0.90
CA PRO A 212 1.93 10.68 1.44
C PRO A 212 0.55 10.71 2.12
N ALA A 213 -0.23 9.66 1.90
CA ALA A 213 -1.48 9.43 2.62
C ALA A 213 -1.21 8.50 3.82
N LEU A 214 -0.77 9.05 4.95
CA LEU A 214 -0.57 8.27 6.17
C LEU A 214 -1.88 7.66 6.66
N TRP A 215 -1.79 6.49 7.29
CA TRP A 215 -2.86 5.97 8.13
C TRP A 215 -2.94 6.74 9.44
N ARG A 216 -4.17 6.86 9.91
CA ARG A 216 -4.53 7.33 11.25
C ARG A 216 -5.27 6.18 11.93
N PRO A 217 -4.55 5.28 12.62
CA PRO A 217 -5.18 4.18 13.35
C PRO A 217 -6.19 4.72 14.35
N ARG A 218 -7.33 4.05 14.46
CA ARG A 218 -8.37 4.44 15.41
C ARG A 218 -7.97 3.98 16.81
N ALA A 219 -7.97 4.91 17.76
CA ALA A 219 -7.76 4.62 19.18
C ALA A 219 -8.72 3.53 19.67
N GLY A 220 -8.20 2.56 20.42
CA GLY A 220 -8.98 1.45 20.99
C GLY A 220 -9.25 0.27 20.06
N THR A 221 -8.63 0.20 18.87
CA THR A 221 -8.68 -1.02 18.04
C THR A 221 -7.73 -2.07 18.62
N ILE A 222 -8.29 -3.11 19.25
CA ILE A 222 -7.51 -4.19 19.90
C ILE A 222 -7.02 -5.19 18.85
N GLY A 223 -5.77 -5.64 18.95
CA GLY A 223 -5.18 -6.69 18.12
C GLY A 223 -4.88 -6.28 16.67
N GLN A 224 -4.99 -4.99 16.32
CA GLN A 224 -4.60 -4.48 15.01
C GLN A 224 -3.14 -4.01 15.03
N ARG A 225 -2.29 -4.58 14.16
CA ARG A 225 -0.89 -4.18 14.01
C ARG A 225 -0.75 -3.12 12.92
N VAL A 226 -0.07 -2.02 13.22
CA VAL A 226 0.21 -0.95 12.26
C VAL A 226 1.68 -0.55 12.35
N GLU A 227 2.37 -0.50 11.22
CA GLU A 227 3.73 0.06 11.10
C GLU A 227 3.80 0.95 9.85
N GLN A 228 4.15 2.22 10.04
CA GLN A 228 4.40 3.17 8.96
C GLN A 228 5.88 3.57 9.00
N VAL A 229 6.68 3.01 8.09
CA VAL A 229 8.14 3.08 8.17
C VAL A 229 8.70 3.96 7.07
N TRP A 230 9.50 4.94 7.45
CA TRP A 230 10.15 5.90 6.58
C TRP A 230 11.51 5.38 6.12
N PHE A 231 11.66 5.18 4.81
CA PHE A 231 12.87 4.70 4.14
C PHE A 231 13.54 5.83 3.34
N ALA A 232 14.86 5.75 3.22
CA ALA A 232 15.65 6.66 2.39
C ALA A 232 15.30 6.50 0.89
N GLY A 233 15.44 7.59 0.15
CA GLY A 233 15.18 7.68 -1.28
C GLY A 233 13.82 8.27 -1.64
N VAL A 234 13.60 8.48 -2.93
CA VAL A 234 12.36 9.02 -3.50
C VAL A 234 11.30 7.92 -3.71
N HIS A 235 10.12 8.29 -4.24
CA HIS A 235 8.97 7.41 -4.42
C HIS A 235 9.28 6.00 -4.98
N SER A 236 10.11 5.92 -6.02
CA SER A 236 10.49 4.66 -6.68
C SER A 236 11.75 4.02 -6.09
N ASP A 237 12.52 4.73 -5.26
CA ASP A 237 13.55 4.10 -4.42
C ASP A 237 12.93 3.29 -3.28
N VAL A 238 11.65 3.54 -2.94
CA VAL A 238 10.91 2.74 -1.95
C VAL A 238 9.95 1.77 -2.63
N GLY A 239 9.26 2.17 -3.70
CA GLY A 239 8.30 1.29 -4.39
C GLY A 239 8.89 0.38 -5.46
N GLY A 240 10.16 0.58 -5.83
CA GLY A 240 10.76 -0.01 -7.03
C GLY A 240 10.36 0.72 -8.33
N GLY A 241 10.86 0.21 -9.45
CA GLY A 241 10.70 0.80 -10.78
C GLY A 241 11.95 1.46 -11.37
N TYR A 242 13.05 1.54 -10.61
CA TYR A 242 14.36 1.93 -11.13
C TYR A 242 15.27 0.72 -11.36
N PRO A 243 16.18 0.75 -12.36
CA PRO A 243 17.16 -0.30 -12.56
C PRO A 243 18.10 -0.46 -11.35
N ASP A 244 18.58 0.66 -10.80
CA ASP A 244 19.31 0.69 -9.53
C ASP A 244 18.31 0.50 -8.37
N ARG A 245 18.36 -0.66 -7.72
CA ARG A 245 17.29 -1.13 -6.80
C ARG A 245 17.70 -1.32 -5.34
N ALA A 246 18.94 -0.99 -4.98
CA ALA A 246 19.47 -1.23 -3.63
C ALA A 246 18.56 -0.69 -2.51
N LEU A 247 18.11 0.57 -2.62
CA LEU A 247 17.18 1.16 -1.65
C LEU A 247 15.79 0.49 -1.68
N ALA A 248 15.32 0.10 -2.87
CA ALA A 248 14.02 -0.53 -3.05
C ALA A 248 13.99 -1.95 -2.49
N ASP A 249 15.11 -2.66 -2.54
CA ASP A 249 15.30 -4.01 -2.01
C ASP A 249 15.17 -4.05 -0.49
N ILE A 250 15.67 -3.03 0.22
CA ILE A 250 15.53 -2.92 1.68
C ILE A 250 14.05 -2.86 2.08
N SER A 251 13.29 -1.96 1.45
CA SER A 251 11.85 -1.83 1.75
C SER A 251 11.01 -3.00 1.23
N LEU A 252 11.46 -3.68 0.17
CA LEU A 252 10.84 -4.93 -0.31
C LEU A 252 10.98 -6.03 0.72
N LEU A 253 12.21 -6.32 1.17
CA LEU A 253 12.46 -7.41 2.11
C LEU A 253 11.74 -7.16 3.43
N TRP A 254 11.80 -5.92 3.95
CA TRP A 254 11.01 -5.53 5.12
C TRP A 254 9.53 -5.93 4.97
N MET A 255 8.89 -5.57 3.86
CA MET A 255 7.48 -5.92 3.61
C MET A 255 7.27 -7.44 3.49
N VAL A 256 8.17 -8.13 2.80
CA VAL A 256 8.13 -9.59 2.60
C VAL A 256 8.24 -10.33 3.93
N GLU A 257 9.13 -9.91 4.83
CA GLU A 257 9.25 -10.53 6.15
C GLU A 257 8.04 -10.28 7.03
N ARG A 258 7.41 -9.10 6.92
CA ARG A 258 6.10 -8.87 7.56
C ARG A 258 5.02 -9.79 6.99
N ALA A 259 4.96 -9.97 5.68
CA ALA A 259 4.00 -10.87 5.06
C ALA A 259 4.24 -12.34 5.46
N ARG A 260 5.50 -12.78 5.53
CA ARG A 260 5.90 -14.12 6.02
C ARG A 260 5.50 -14.34 7.47
N ALA A 261 5.72 -13.35 8.34
CA ALA A 261 5.28 -13.41 9.73
C ALA A 261 3.75 -13.56 9.88
N HIS A 262 3.00 -13.15 8.86
CA HIS A 262 1.54 -13.33 8.79
C HIS A 262 1.09 -14.60 8.06
N GLY A 263 2.04 -15.43 7.59
CA GLY A 263 1.82 -16.74 7.00
C GLY A 263 1.97 -16.80 5.48
N LEU A 264 2.24 -15.69 4.78
CA LEU A 264 2.40 -15.72 3.33
C LEU A 264 3.71 -16.42 2.94
N ALA A 265 3.61 -17.47 2.13
CA ALA A 265 4.76 -18.17 1.58
C ALA A 265 5.18 -17.60 0.22
N PHE A 266 6.48 -17.62 -0.04
CA PHE A 266 7.09 -17.18 -1.28
C PHE A 266 7.97 -18.29 -1.82
N GLU A 267 8.20 -18.30 -3.13
CA GLU A 267 9.07 -19.25 -3.81
C GLU A 267 10.48 -19.24 -3.19
N PRO A 268 11.10 -20.42 -2.98
CA PRO A 268 12.47 -20.51 -2.48
C PRO A 268 13.43 -19.69 -3.37
N GLY A 269 14.28 -18.87 -2.74
CA GLY A 269 15.26 -18.06 -3.47
C GLY A 269 14.69 -16.87 -4.25
N ALA A 270 13.38 -16.59 -4.21
CA ALA A 270 12.76 -15.51 -4.98
C ALA A 270 13.35 -14.11 -4.74
N PHE A 271 13.97 -13.90 -3.57
CA PHE A 271 14.62 -12.65 -3.19
C PHE A 271 16.13 -12.79 -2.93
N ALA A 272 16.75 -13.90 -3.37
CA ALA A 272 18.17 -14.16 -3.13
C ALA A 272 19.10 -13.14 -3.82
N ALA A 273 18.62 -12.53 -4.92
CA ALA A 273 19.36 -11.49 -5.63
C ALA A 273 19.06 -10.08 -5.09
N ALA A 274 18.40 -9.92 -3.94
CA ALA A 274 18.17 -8.59 -3.38
C ALA A 274 19.49 -8.01 -2.82
N GLU A 275 19.76 -6.75 -3.12
CA GLU A 275 20.94 -6.01 -2.68
C GLU A 275 20.54 -5.01 -1.59
N LEU A 276 20.99 -5.21 -0.35
CA LEU A 276 20.56 -4.39 0.79
C LEU A 276 21.62 -3.36 1.16
N ASP A 277 21.87 -2.42 0.26
CA ASP A 277 22.85 -1.36 0.46
C ASP A 277 22.17 -0.01 0.79
N PRO A 278 22.23 0.44 2.08
CA PRO A 278 21.72 1.74 2.49
C PRO A 278 22.43 2.93 1.84
N LEU A 279 23.65 2.73 1.33
CA LEU A 279 24.46 3.71 0.63
C LEU A 279 24.23 3.69 -0.88
N GLY A 280 23.37 2.79 -1.36
CA GLY A 280 22.98 2.67 -2.75
C GLY A 280 22.47 3.99 -3.35
N ARG A 281 22.40 4.04 -4.69
CA ARG A 281 22.03 5.25 -5.43
C ARG A 281 20.65 5.77 -5.01
N ALA A 282 20.62 7.01 -4.50
CA ALA A 282 19.38 7.76 -4.33
C ALA A 282 19.08 8.56 -5.60
N HIS A 283 17.86 8.47 -6.11
CA HIS A 283 17.46 9.16 -7.33
C HIS A 283 16.88 10.55 -7.06
N GLU A 284 17.00 11.46 -8.01
CA GLU A 284 16.33 12.76 -7.97
C GLU A 284 15.01 12.68 -8.78
N SER A 285 13.89 12.78 -8.08
CA SER A 285 12.56 12.67 -8.69
C SER A 285 12.01 14.01 -9.20
N ARG A 286 12.54 15.15 -8.73
CA ARG A 286 12.19 16.48 -9.22
C ARG A 286 12.97 16.80 -10.49
N THR A 287 12.49 16.25 -11.60
CA THR A 287 12.99 16.53 -12.95
C THR A 287 11.97 17.33 -13.77
N GLY A 288 12.43 18.01 -14.83
CA GLY A 288 11.57 18.80 -15.71
C GLY A 288 10.69 19.81 -14.96
N PHE A 289 9.38 19.76 -15.21
CA PHE A 289 8.39 20.65 -14.59
C PHE A 289 8.35 20.58 -13.06
N TYR A 290 8.72 19.45 -12.44
CA TYR A 290 8.75 19.31 -10.98
C TYR A 290 9.86 20.12 -10.31
N LYS A 291 10.90 20.56 -11.05
CA LYS A 291 11.92 21.48 -10.52
C LYS A 291 11.37 22.88 -10.26
N LEU A 292 10.37 23.29 -11.05
CA LEU A 292 9.75 24.61 -10.95
C LEU A 292 8.70 24.70 -9.82
N MET A 293 8.19 23.56 -9.36
CA MET A 293 7.29 23.52 -8.21
C MET A 293 8.04 23.73 -6.90
N PRO A 294 7.42 24.34 -5.87
CA PRO A 294 8.03 24.42 -4.55
C PRO A 294 8.33 23.02 -3.99
N ARG A 295 9.45 22.88 -3.28
CA ARG A 295 9.79 21.63 -2.56
C ARG A 295 8.73 21.38 -1.49
N HIS A 296 8.26 20.14 -1.40
CA HIS A 296 7.44 19.68 -0.29
C HIS A 296 8.23 18.67 0.54
N VAL A 297 8.75 19.11 1.68
CA VAL A 297 9.34 18.20 2.67
C VAL A 297 8.22 17.48 3.39
N ARG A 298 8.31 16.14 3.45
CA ARG A 298 7.29 15.29 4.06
C ARG A 298 7.50 15.28 5.57
N PRO A 299 6.55 15.73 6.39
CA PRO A 299 6.71 15.71 7.84
C PRO A 299 6.65 14.25 8.34
N LEU A 300 7.61 13.88 9.20
CA LEU A 300 7.67 12.59 9.90
C LEU A 300 7.05 12.76 11.29
N GLY A 301 6.43 11.71 11.83
CA GLY A 301 5.89 11.71 13.19
C GLY A 301 4.58 12.49 13.36
N THR A 302 3.80 12.64 12.29
CA THR A 302 2.52 13.38 12.31
C THR A 302 1.29 12.54 12.69
N SER A 303 1.51 11.24 12.87
CA SER A 303 0.55 10.19 13.21
C SER A 303 1.20 9.20 14.17
N SER A 304 0.39 8.32 14.75
CA SER A 304 0.89 7.22 15.56
C SER A 304 1.45 6.08 14.69
N HIS A 305 2.30 5.24 15.30
CA HIS A 305 2.90 4.06 14.66
C HIS A 305 3.81 4.40 13.47
N GLU A 306 4.45 5.57 13.51
CA GLU A 306 5.50 5.96 12.58
C GLU A 306 6.87 5.53 13.12
N TYR A 307 7.75 5.12 12.20
CA TYR A 307 9.12 4.71 12.52
C TYR A 307 10.08 5.16 11.42
N ALA A 308 11.31 5.53 11.78
CA ALA A 308 12.39 5.63 10.81
C ALA A 308 12.99 4.24 10.57
N ALA A 309 13.28 3.87 9.33
CA ALA A 309 14.04 2.68 9.03
C ALA A 309 15.49 2.84 9.55
N SER A 310 16.04 1.81 10.20
CA SER A 310 17.46 1.83 10.62
C SER A 310 18.42 2.09 9.46
N SER A 311 18.12 1.59 8.25
CA SER A 311 18.91 1.87 7.05
C SER A 311 18.89 3.35 6.64
N ALA A 312 17.81 4.08 6.91
CA ALA A 312 17.75 5.52 6.65
C ALA A 312 18.62 6.30 7.64
N VAL A 313 18.66 5.86 8.91
CA VAL A 313 19.55 6.42 9.94
C VAL A 313 21.02 6.12 9.60
N GLU A 314 21.33 4.89 9.20
CA GLU A 314 22.65 4.48 8.75
C GLU A 314 23.13 5.34 7.58
N ARG A 315 22.28 5.53 6.57
CA ARG A 315 22.57 6.42 5.43
C ARG A 315 22.87 7.86 5.88
N GLN A 316 22.09 8.40 6.82
CA GLN A 316 22.31 9.75 7.36
C GLN A 316 23.67 9.89 8.07
N ALA A 317 24.10 8.86 8.78
CA ALA A 317 25.41 8.86 9.44
C ALA A 317 26.57 8.76 8.44
N MET A 318 26.39 8.02 7.34
CA MET A 318 27.48 7.62 6.44
C MET A 318 27.60 8.49 5.18
N VAL A 319 26.49 9.08 4.70
CA VAL A 319 26.48 9.88 3.46
C VAL A 319 26.59 11.37 3.79
N SER A 320 27.76 11.94 3.52
CA SER A 320 27.99 13.38 3.70
C SER A 320 26.98 14.23 2.91
N GLY A 321 26.37 15.20 3.58
CA GLY A 321 25.36 16.10 2.99
C GLY A 321 23.96 15.50 2.84
N TYR A 322 23.74 14.23 3.19
CA TYR A 322 22.41 13.64 3.29
C TYR A 322 21.77 14.02 4.63
N ALA A 323 21.01 15.11 4.63
CA ALA A 323 20.29 15.62 5.81
C ALA A 323 18.78 15.70 5.52
N PRO A 324 18.07 14.57 5.46
CA PRO A 324 16.62 14.59 5.45
C PRO A 324 16.10 15.19 6.77
N ASN A 325 14.80 15.44 6.87
CA ASN A 325 14.17 15.89 8.12
C ASN A 325 14.07 14.79 9.21
N LEU A 326 15.01 13.84 9.19
CA LEU A 326 15.12 12.73 10.13
C LEU A 326 15.67 13.20 11.48
N ASP A 327 16.61 14.15 11.51
CA ASP A 327 17.13 14.74 12.76
C ASP A 327 16.01 15.31 13.63
N ALA A 328 15.09 16.08 13.02
CA ALA A 328 13.96 16.66 13.73
C ALA A 328 13.11 15.56 14.37
N TYR A 329 12.73 14.54 13.58
CA TYR A 329 11.95 13.40 14.06
C TYR A 329 12.63 12.64 15.20
N LEU A 330 13.92 12.34 15.07
CA LEU A 330 14.68 11.61 16.09
C LEU A 330 14.86 12.44 17.37
N SER A 331 15.12 13.75 17.23
CA SER A 331 15.27 14.67 18.38
C SER A 331 13.98 14.82 19.20
N GLU A 332 12.82 14.64 18.56
CA GLU A 332 11.50 14.65 19.20
C GLU A 332 11.11 13.28 19.79
N GLY A 333 12.05 12.32 19.85
CA GLY A 333 11.83 10.98 20.40
C GLY A 333 11.22 9.99 19.40
N GLY A 334 11.32 10.27 18.09
CA GLY A 334 10.88 9.39 17.03
C GLY A 334 11.53 8.01 17.11
N ALA A 335 10.72 6.96 16.97
CA ALA A 335 11.20 5.59 17.05
C ALA A 335 11.91 5.15 15.76
N VAL A 336 12.95 4.33 15.92
CA VAL A 336 13.66 3.65 14.82
C VAL A 336 13.25 2.18 14.80
N LEU A 337 12.89 1.68 13.62
CA LEU A 337 12.59 0.28 13.40
C LEU A 337 13.78 -0.41 12.72
N PRO A 338 14.31 -1.51 13.30
CA PRO A 338 15.31 -2.33 12.65
C PRO A 338 14.80 -2.88 11.31
N VAL A 339 15.50 -2.54 10.24
CA VAL A 339 15.39 -3.13 8.91
C VAL A 339 16.78 -3.61 8.50
N ARG A 340 16.89 -4.84 8.01
CA ARG A 340 18.19 -5.48 7.74
C ARG A 340 19.01 -4.71 6.69
N SER A 341 20.28 -4.48 6.99
CA SER A 341 21.38 -4.26 6.03
C SER A 341 22.38 -5.40 6.28
N ASP A 342 22.53 -6.32 5.32
CA ASP A 342 23.47 -7.45 5.15
C ASP A 342 24.02 -8.29 6.33
N GLU A 343 23.81 -7.97 7.60
CA GLU A 343 24.29 -8.71 8.76
C GLU A 343 23.18 -9.55 9.42
N GLY A 344 23.03 -10.78 8.93
CA GLY A 344 22.82 -12.01 9.72
C GLY A 344 21.58 -12.21 10.61
N GLU A 345 21.06 -11.23 11.34
CA GLU A 345 20.06 -11.46 12.38
C GLU A 345 18.64 -11.44 11.82
N ARG A 346 17.86 -12.52 12.02
CA ARG A 346 16.44 -12.58 11.62
C ARG A 346 15.71 -11.37 12.16
N PHE A 347 14.80 -10.79 11.38
CA PHE A 347 13.84 -9.82 11.91
C PHE A 347 13.33 -10.35 13.24
N PRO A 348 13.42 -9.57 14.34
CA PRO A 348 12.82 -10.01 15.58
C PRO A 348 11.37 -10.37 15.26
N ALA A 349 10.94 -11.56 15.67
CA ALA A 349 9.54 -11.90 15.64
C ALA A 349 8.79 -10.72 16.25
N ALA A 350 7.77 -10.24 15.55
CA ALA A 350 6.99 -9.07 15.96
C ALA A 350 6.81 -9.10 17.48
N SER A 351 7.35 -8.08 18.18
CA SER A 351 7.38 -8.11 19.64
C SER A 351 5.99 -8.47 20.17
N PRO A 352 5.89 -9.42 21.13
CA PRO A 352 4.62 -9.73 21.75
C PRO A 352 4.06 -8.44 22.34
N GLU A 353 2.76 -8.25 22.19
CA GLU A 353 2.04 -7.06 22.66
C GLU A 353 2.50 -6.69 24.09
N PRO A 354 2.62 -5.38 24.43
CA PRO A 354 2.68 -5.02 25.83
C PRO A 354 1.40 -5.55 26.48
N LYS A 355 1.56 -6.44 27.47
CA LYS A 355 0.43 -6.91 28.28
C LYS A 355 -0.33 -5.68 28.79
N PRO A 356 -1.66 -5.61 28.64
CA PRO A 356 -2.43 -4.55 29.26
C PRO A 356 -2.18 -4.59 30.77
N ALA A 357 -1.87 -3.42 31.33
CA ALA A 357 -1.71 -3.21 32.76
C ALA A 357 -3.03 -3.45 33.51
#